data_AF-A0A7C2ZT39-F1
#
_entry.id   AF-A0A7C2ZT39-F1
#
_cell.length_a   1.000
_cell.length_b   1.000
_cell.length_c   1.000
_cell.angle_alpha   90.00
_cell.angle_beta   90.00
_cell.angle_gamma   90.00
#
_symmetry.space_group_name_H-M   'P 1'
#
loop_
_entity.id
_entity.type
_entity.pdbx_description
1 polymer ?
#
loop_
_entity_poly.entity_id
_entity_poly.type
_entity_poly.pdbx_seq_one_letter_code
_entity_poly.pdbx_strand_id
1 'polypeptide(L)'
;MPYTVLARKYRSQTFDEVIGQDPISRTLKNAIKTAKVAHAYLFAGTRGVGKTTMARVLAKALNCLAFEAPTTQPCCKCESCIAVNVGEDIDVIEVDGASNNRVDEIRELRQNAIYRPARSRFKIYIIDEVHMLSTGAFNALLKILEEPPSHVKFIFATTEPNKVIATIQSRCQRFDFNNISARLIADQLKSILEQEKIKYQEDLVLPLAKMANGSMRDGLSLLDRLISTGGEPLTTELLEEFLGCPDSEKIYHLTAEIGDSNAAGTLAALEDLISAGLSEVQIVDSLIDCMRDLMVAKSTGPESELLILTAEQRSRAGELAEKFDTAALIYNITTLEKLRWAIKNSDTPRALLEASLLRFALSEHFLNVDQLLSQLQTGSSAVIKKKPARNEIRASQPLTQGTSRGAVPDTPPQGVPRRTLGGDTGHKIQVSSIEHRDSDEPKTASQRKNELINDPAVKTVLIGLDATITGIEETKS
;
A
#
# COMPACT_ATOMS: atom_id res chain seq x y z
N MET A 1 3.84 -29.24 -24.75
CA MET A 1 4.74 -28.06 -24.62
C MET A 1 4.89 -27.75 -23.14
N PRO A 2 6.02 -27.18 -22.67
CA PRO A 2 6.12 -26.70 -21.29
C PRO A 2 5.06 -25.61 -21.03
N TYR A 3 4.45 -25.66 -19.85
CA TYR A 3 3.48 -24.65 -19.44
C TYR A 3 4.14 -23.26 -19.43
N THR A 4 3.45 -22.28 -20.01
CA THR A 4 3.92 -20.90 -20.10
C THR A 4 2.93 -20.01 -19.37
N VAL A 5 3.39 -19.43 -18.26
CA VAL A 5 2.73 -18.41 -17.43
C VAL A 5 1.98 -17.39 -18.30
N LEU A 6 0.72 -17.09 -17.99
CA LEU A 6 -0.13 -16.18 -18.77
C LEU A 6 0.53 -14.82 -18.97
N ALA A 7 1.22 -14.30 -17.95
CA ALA A 7 2.00 -13.05 -18.02
C ALA A 7 3.09 -13.04 -19.12
N ARG A 8 3.55 -14.20 -19.60
CA ARG A 8 4.45 -14.34 -20.76
C ARG A 8 3.67 -14.66 -22.05
N LYS A 9 2.64 -15.50 -21.98
CA LYS A 9 1.81 -15.91 -23.15
C LYS A 9 1.04 -14.72 -23.74
N TYR A 10 0.45 -13.88 -22.89
CA TYR A 10 -0.38 -12.72 -23.25
C TYR A 10 0.36 -11.38 -23.21
N ARG A 11 1.69 -11.39 -23.33
CA ARG A 11 2.48 -10.16 -23.45
C ARG A 11 2.13 -9.46 -24.77
N SER A 12 1.64 -8.23 -24.70
CA SER A 12 1.26 -7.38 -25.84
C SER A 12 2.32 -7.35 -26.94
N GLN A 13 1.91 -7.59 -28.18
CA GLN A 13 2.77 -7.68 -29.36
C GLN A 13 2.79 -6.40 -30.20
N THR A 14 1.70 -5.62 -30.19
CA THR A 14 1.60 -4.34 -30.90
C THR A 14 1.28 -3.19 -29.96
N PHE A 15 1.39 -1.94 -30.45
CA PHE A 15 1.07 -0.74 -29.67
C PHE A 15 -0.41 -0.66 -29.25
N ASP A 16 -1.30 -1.31 -30.00
CA ASP A 16 -2.76 -1.30 -29.74
C ASP A 16 -3.16 -2.34 -28.68
N GLU A 17 -2.28 -3.30 -28.37
CA GLU A 17 -2.47 -4.30 -27.32
C GLU A 17 -1.90 -3.85 -25.95
N VAL A 18 -1.28 -2.66 -25.86
CA VAL A 18 -0.73 -2.14 -24.59
C VAL A 18 -1.79 -1.35 -23.84
N ILE A 19 -2.46 -2.03 -22.91
CA ILE A 19 -3.64 -1.54 -22.20
C ILE A 19 -3.32 -0.35 -21.28
N GLY A 20 -4.15 0.69 -21.35
CA GLY A 20 -4.08 1.87 -20.48
C GLY A 20 -2.99 2.88 -20.81
N GLN A 21 -2.26 2.72 -21.93
CA GLN A 21 -1.14 3.58 -22.31
C GLN A 21 -1.32 4.25 -23.69
N ASP A 22 -2.57 4.43 -24.13
CA ASP A 22 -2.94 5.00 -25.44
C ASP A 22 -2.23 6.33 -25.80
N PRO A 23 -2.05 7.30 -24.88
CA PRO A 23 -1.34 8.54 -25.20
C PRO A 23 0.14 8.29 -25.56
N ILE A 24 0.79 7.33 -24.90
CA ILE A 24 2.18 6.94 -25.14
C ILE A 24 2.25 6.20 -26.48
N SER A 25 1.40 5.19 -26.69
CA SER A 25 1.29 4.46 -27.96
C SER A 25 1.08 5.42 -29.14
N ARG A 26 0.15 6.37 -29.03
CA ARG A 26 -0.12 7.39 -30.07
C ARG A 26 1.10 8.27 -30.35
N THR A 27 1.81 8.70 -29.31
CA THR A 27 3.00 9.55 -29.46
C THR A 27 4.16 8.81 -30.13
N LEU A 28 4.44 7.57 -29.71
CA LEU A 28 5.47 6.73 -30.34
C LEU A 28 5.12 6.39 -31.80
N LYS A 29 3.86 6.06 -32.09
CA LYS A 29 3.36 5.88 -33.47
C LYS A 29 3.58 7.13 -34.33
N ASN A 30 3.34 8.32 -33.80
CA ASN A 30 3.55 9.58 -34.51
C ASN A 30 5.05 9.88 -34.73
N ALA A 31 5.91 9.59 -33.75
CA ALA A 31 7.36 9.73 -33.90
C ALA A 31 7.91 8.84 -35.02
N ILE A 32 7.44 7.59 -35.12
CA ILE A 32 7.76 6.67 -36.22
C ILE A 32 7.28 7.23 -37.57
N LYS A 33 5.99 7.60 -37.69
CA LYS A 33 5.40 8.13 -38.94
C LYS A 33 6.05 9.41 -39.44
N THR A 34 6.56 10.25 -38.54
CA THR A 34 7.22 11.52 -38.89
C THR A 34 8.75 11.40 -39.01
N ALA A 35 9.31 10.20 -38.88
CA ALA A 35 10.75 9.94 -38.81
C ALA A 35 11.49 10.72 -37.71
N LYS A 36 10.79 11.17 -36.66
CA LYS A 36 11.32 11.92 -35.50
C LYS A 36 11.53 11.02 -34.28
N VAL A 37 12.12 9.84 -34.50
CA VAL A 37 12.43 8.87 -33.44
C VAL A 37 13.68 9.34 -32.70
N ALA A 38 13.54 9.66 -31.40
CA ALA A 38 14.62 10.12 -30.54
C ALA A 38 15.77 9.11 -30.48
N HIS A 39 16.95 9.54 -29.99
CA HIS A 39 18.08 8.64 -29.75
C HIS A 39 17.95 7.91 -28.41
N ALA A 40 17.27 8.51 -27.43
CA ALA A 40 17.04 7.93 -26.11
C ALA A 40 15.62 8.20 -25.60
N TYR A 41 15.02 7.18 -24.99
CA TYR A 41 13.71 7.20 -24.34
C TYR A 41 13.84 6.80 -22.87
N LEU A 42 13.06 7.43 -21.99
CA LEU A 42 12.97 7.07 -20.57
C LEU A 42 11.51 6.76 -20.21
N PHE A 43 11.22 5.49 -19.97
CA PHE A 43 9.91 4.98 -19.56
C PHE A 43 9.87 4.87 -18.04
N ALA A 44 9.13 5.74 -17.38
CA ALA A 44 8.97 5.77 -15.93
C ALA A 44 7.54 5.34 -15.55
N GLY A 45 7.36 4.72 -14.38
CA GLY A 45 6.05 4.29 -13.89
C GLY A 45 6.15 3.01 -13.06
N THR A 46 5.07 2.60 -12.41
CA THR A 46 5.05 1.44 -11.49
C THR A 46 5.42 0.12 -12.17
N ARG A 47 5.62 -0.95 -11.39
CA ARG A 47 5.93 -2.28 -11.94
C ARG A 47 4.71 -2.81 -12.70
N GLY A 48 4.95 -3.50 -13.82
CA GLY A 48 3.91 -4.24 -14.55
C GLY A 48 2.90 -3.42 -15.38
N VAL A 49 2.98 -2.09 -15.42
CA VAL A 49 2.18 -1.20 -16.33
C VAL A 49 2.57 -1.27 -17.82
N GLY A 50 3.46 -2.19 -18.20
CA GLY A 50 3.83 -2.43 -19.60
C GLY A 50 5.10 -1.73 -20.11
N LYS A 51 5.92 -1.09 -19.27
CA LYS A 51 7.17 -0.38 -19.69
C LYS A 51 8.07 -1.19 -20.64
N THR A 52 8.56 -2.35 -20.18
CA THR A 52 9.44 -3.24 -20.97
C THR A 52 8.72 -3.84 -22.18
N THR A 53 7.41 -4.06 -22.08
CA THR A 53 6.58 -4.51 -23.21
C THR A 53 6.52 -3.44 -24.30
N MET A 54 6.27 -2.17 -23.94
CA MET A 54 6.32 -1.02 -24.85
C MET A 54 7.71 -0.85 -25.48
N ALA A 55 8.78 -1.07 -24.71
CA ALA A 55 10.15 -1.05 -25.21
C ALA A 55 10.39 -2.10 -26.30
N ARG A 56 9.96 -3.36 -26.08
CA ARG A 56 10.02 -4.42 -27.09
C ARG A 56 9.12 -4.13 -28.30
N VAL A 57 7.92 -3.58 -28.10
CA VAL A 57 7.03 -3.16 -29.21
C VAL A 57 7.67 -2.08 -30.06
N LEU A 58 8.27 -1.05 -29.45
CA LEU A 58 9.02 0.00 -30.14
C LEU A 58 10.24 -0.56 -30.87
N ALA A 59 11.00 -1.48 -30.25
CA ALA A 59 12.14 -2.12 -30.89
C ALA A 59 11.70 -2.93 -32.14
N LYS A 60 10.63 -3.73 -32.05
CA LYS A 60 10.05 -4.43 -33.20
C LYS A 60 9.56 -3.46 -34.28
N ALA A 61 8.93 -2.36 -33.90
CA ALA A 61 8.45 -1.33 -34.82
C ALA A 61 9.60 -0.67 -35.63
N LEU A 62 10.75 -0.44 -34.99
CA LEU A 62 11.93 0.14 -35.61
C LEU A 62 12.74 -0.86 -36.46
N ASN A 63 12.79 -2.14 -36.07
CA ASN A 63 13.63 -3.17 -36.68
C ASN A 63 12.90 -4.25 -37.50
N CYS A 64 11.58 -4.15 -37.68
CA CYS A 64 10.80 -5.09 -38.49
C CYS A 64 11.37 -5.25 -39.92
N LEU A 65 11.78 -6.47 -40.29
CA LEU A 65 12.38 -6.78 -41.58
C LEU A 65 11.36 -6.92 -42.72
N ALA A 66 10.06 -7.04 -42.41
CA ALA A 66 9.00 -7.17 -43.40
C ALA A 66 8.62 -5.85 -44.12
N PHE A 67 9.25 -4.73 -43.76
CA PHE A 67 8.98 -3.41 -44.33
C PHE A 67 10.28 -2.65 -44.61
N GLU A 68 10.26 -1.81 -45.64
CA GLU A 68 11.41 -0.98 -46.05
C GLU A 68 11.65 0.27 -45.19
N ALA A 69 10.74 0.58 -44.26
CA ALA A 69 10.86 1.66 -43.30
C ALA A 69 10.36 1.20 -41.91
N PRO A 70 10.75 1.90 -40.83
CA PRO A 70 10.12 1.74 -39.51
C PRO A 70 8.60 1.83 -39.59
N THR A 71 7.90 0.90 -38.96
CA THR A 71 6.44 0.71 -39.08
C THR A 71 5.74 0.91 -37.75
N THR A 72 4.52 1.44 -37.76
CA THR A 72 3.66 1.48 -36.56
C THR A 72 2.97 0.15 -36.26
N GLN A 73 3.06 -0.83 -37.15
CA GLN A 73 2.46 -2.15 -37.03
C GLN A 73 3.52 -3.21 -37.39
N PRO A 74 4.36 -3.65 -36.43
CA PRO A 74 5.35 -4.69 -36.68
C PRO A 74 4.67 -6.01 -37.02
N CYS A 75 5.18 -6.74 -38.02
CA CYS A 75 4.51 -7.93 -38.56
C CYS A 75 4.40 -9.11 -37.58
N CYS A 76 5.17 -9.10 -36.49
CA CYS A 76 5.26 -10.14 -35.46
C CYS A 76 5.57 -11.56 -35.99
N LYS A 77 6.07 -11.68 -37.23
CA LYS A 77 6.36 -12.95 -37.92
C LYS A 77 7.77 -13.05 -38.54
N CYS A 78 8.44 -11.92 -38.78
CA CYS A 78 9.83 -11.93 -39.27
C CYS A 78 10.81 -12.28 -38.14
N GLU A 79 12.00 -12.74 -38.51
CA GLU A 79 13.03 -13.22 -37.58
C GLU A 79 13.33 -12.20 -36.46
N SER A 80 13.58 -10.94 -36.81
CA SER A 80 13.77 -9.84 -35.84
C SER A 80 12.59 -9.70 -34.88
N CYS A 81 11.34 -9.71 -35.38
CA CYS A 81 10.18 -9.59 -34.50
C CYS A 81 10.03 -10.77 -33.53
N ILE A 82 10.38 -11.99 -33.95
CA ILE A 82 10.34 -13.19 -33.11
C ILE A 82 11.44 -13.14 -32.05
N ALA A 83 12.68 -12.87 -32.47
CA ALA A 83 13.85 -12.78 -31.58
C ALA A 83 13.68 -11.71 -30.49
N VAL A 84 13.22 -10.50 -30.86
CA VAL A 84 12.91 -9.42 -29.90
C VAL A 84 11.78 -9.79 -28.95
N ASN A 85 10.79 -10.58 -29.40
CA ASN A 85 9.70 -10.99 -28.53
C ASN A 85 10.15 -11.99 -27.46
N VAL A 86 11.02 -12.95 -27.82
CA VAL A 86 11.65 -13.87 -26.86
C VAL A 86 12.60 -13.10 -25.94
N GLY A 87 13.38 -12.17 -26.49
CA GLY A 87 14.44 -11.41 -25.80
C GLY A 87 15.85 -11.84 -26.20
N GLU A 88 16.00 -12.46 -27.37
CA GLU A 88 17.22 -13.13 -27.85
C GLU A 88 17.60 -12.60 -29.25
N ASP A 89 17.59 -11.28 -29.43
CA ASP A 89 18.01 -10.63 -30.68
C ASP A 89 19.43 -10.04 -30.57
N ILE A 90 20.17 -10.08 -31.68
CA ILE A 90 21.57 -9.63 -31.74
C ILE A 90 21.67 -8.09 -31.76
N ASP A 91 20.67 -7.43 -32.35
CA ASP A 91 20.63 -5.98 -32.53
C ASP A 91 19.76 -5.28 -31.47
N VAL A 92 18.88 -6.02 -30.78
CA VAL A 92 18.07 -5.52 -29.65
C VAL A 92 18.48 -6.22 -28.37
N ILE A 93 19.32 -5.55 -27.59
CA ILE A 93 19.98 -6.08 -26.40
C ILE A 93 19.19 -5.59 -25.17
N GLU A 94 18.59 -6.51 -24.43
CA GLU A 94 17.90 -6.24 -23.17
C GLU A 94 18.85 -6.50 -21.98
N VAL A 95 19.04 -5.48 -21.14
CA VAL A 95 19.92 -5.50 -19.98
C VAL A 95 19.08 -5.16 -18.75
N ASP A 96 19.02 -6.07 -17.78
CA ASP A 96 18.47 -5.78 -16.47
C ASP A 96 19.53 -5.05 -15.62
N GLY A 97 19.24 -3.79 -15.27
CA GLY A 97 20.12 -2.94 -14.48
C GLY A 97 20.27 -3.39 -13.03
N ALA A 98 19.41 -4.27 -12.52
CA ALA A 98 19.57 -4.88 -11.19
C ALA A 98 20.66 -5.96 -11.17
N SER A 99 20.77 -6.76 -12.24
CA SER A 99 21.78 -7.82 -12.38
C SER A 99 23.08 -7.34 -13.03
N ASN A 100 23.03 -6.36 -13.94
CA ASN A 100 24.17 -5.86 -14.72
C ASN A 100 24.51 -4.40 -14.33
N ASN A 101 24.72 -4.17 -13.02
CA ASN A 101 24.93 -2.82 -12.47
C ASN A 101 26.39 -2.32 -12.56
N ARG A 102 27.32 -3.15 -13.07
CA ARG A 102 28.75 -2.88 -12.98
C ARG A 102 29.23 -1.96 -14.10
N VAL A 103 30.28 -1.22 -13.82
CA VAL A 103 30.85 -0.23 -14.75
C VAL A 103 31.39 -0.91 -16.02
N ASP A 104 31.94 -2.11 -15.90
CA ASP A 104 32.63 -2.79 -16.99
C ASP A 104 31.68 -3.41 -18.02
N GLU A 105 30.56 -3.99 -17.59
CA GLU A 105 29.46 -4.45 -18.45
C GLU A 105 28.94 -3.30 -19.35
N ILE A 106 28.76 -2.13 -18.76
CA ILE A 106 28.29 -0.92 -19.47
C ILE A 106 29.40 -0.29 -20.33
N ARG A 107 30.68 -0.45 -19.99
CA ARG A 107 31.81 -0.07 -20.87
C ARG A 107 31.88 -0.96 -22.10
N GLU A 108 31.68 -2.26 -21.94
CA GLU A 108 31.61 -3.23 -23.04
C GLU A 108 30.41 -2.93 -23.95
N LEU A 109 29.23 -2.69 -23.38
CA LEU A 109 28.04 -2.23 -24.10
C LEU A 109 28.36 -1.00 -24.97
N ARG A 110 29.02 0.02 -24.39
CA ARG A 110 29.41 1.24 -25.11
C ARG A 110 30.43 0.98 -26.21
N GLN A 111 31.41 0.11 -26.01
CA GLN A 111 32.35 -0.28 -27.08
C GLN A 111 31.61 -0.97 -28.22
N ASN A 112 30.70 -1.88 -27.90
CA ASN A 112 29.89 -2.62 -28.85
C ASN A 112 28.87 -1.74 -29.60
N ALA A 113 28.44 -0.62 -29.04
CA ALA A 113 27.48 0.30 -29.63
C ALA A 113 28.04 1.11 -30.83
N ILE A 114 29.37 1.20 -30.98
CA ILE A 114 30.01 1.88 -32.11
C ILE A 114 29.77 1.11 -33.42
N TYR A 115 29.69 -0.22 -33.35
CA TYR A 115 29.47 -1.08 -34.52
C TYR A 115 28.01 -1.01 -35.00
N ARG A 116 27.85 -1.02 -36.33
CA ARG A 116 26.54 -1.10 -36.99
C ARG A 116 25.77 -2.38 -36.62
N PRO A 117 24.44 -2.40 -36.75
CA PRO A 117 23.65 -3.60 -36.52
C PRO A 117 24.00 -4.70 -37.54
N ALA A 118 23.81 -5.96 -37.16
CA ALA A 118 24.15 -7.13 -37.97
C ALA A 118 23.10 -7.42 -39.06
N ARG A 119 21.80 -7.30 -38.74
CA ARG A 119 20.68 -7.53 -39.67
C ARG A 119 19.62 -6.43 -39.66
N SER A 120 19.56 -5.66 -38.57
CA SER A 120 18.49 -4.70 -38.32
C SER A 120 18.84 -3.27 -38.75
N ARG A 121 17.86 -2.38 -38.67
CA ARG A 121 18.00 -0.95 -39.01
C ARG A 121 18.74 -0.17 -37.92
N PHE A 122 18.45 -0.51 -36.66
CA PHE A 122 18.99 0.12 -35.47
C PHE A 122 19.53 -0.91 -34.49
N LYS A 123 20.56 -0.52 -33.74
CA LYS A 123 21.06 -1.24 -32.57
C LYS A 123 20.41 -0.63 -31.34
N ILE A 124 19.56 -1.40 -30.67
CA ILE A 124 18.65 -0.91 -29.63
C ILE A 124 19.06 -1.53 -28.30
N TYR A 125 19.33 -0.67 -27.32
CA TYR A 125 19.61 -1.08 -25.95
C TYR A 125 18.40 -0.80 -25.07
N ILE A 126 17.76 -1.86 -24.59
CA ILE A 126 16.68 -1.77 -23.60
C ILE A 126 17.33 -2.00 -22.24
N ILE A 127 17.34 -1.00 -21.37
CA ILE A 127 17.92 -1.11 -20.02
C ILE A 127 16.78 -0.99 -19.02
N ASP A 128 16.36 -2.12 -18.43
CA ASP A 128 15.29 -2.16 -17.42
C ASP A 128 15.85 -1.87 -16.03
N GLU A 129 14.99 -1.34 -15.15
CA GLU A 129 15.31 -0.80 -13.82
C GLU A 129 16.63 0.00 -13.77
N VAL A 130 16.81 0.94 -14.72
CA VAL A 130 18.04 1.73 -14.91
C VAL A 130 18.51 2.45 -13.63
N HIS A 131 17.61 2.74 -12.69
CA HIS A 131 17.93 3.34 -11.39
C HIS A 131 18.84 2.47 -10.50
N MET A 132 18.97 1.17 -10.81
CA MET A 132 19.84 0.22 -10.10
C MET A 132 21.30 0.24 -10.59
N LEU A 133 21.61 0.94 -11.69
CA LEU A 133 22.98 1.06 -12.19
C LEU A 133 23.88 1.81 -11.21
N SER A 134 25.15 1.40 -11.12
CA SER A 134 26.15 2.14 -10.36
C SER A 134 26.44 3.52 -10.96
N THR A 135 26.88 4.47 -10.13
CA THR A 135 27.27 5.83 -10.57
C THR A 135 28.36 5.82 -11.65
N GLY A 136 29.29 4.86 -11.58
CA GLY A 136 30.30 4.65 -12.61
C GLY A 136 29.71 4.16 -13.94
N ALA A 137 28.74 3.23 -13.89
CA ALA A 137 28.01 2.75 -15.07
C ALA A 137 27.22 3.88 -15.75
N PHE A 138 26.50 4.68 -14.96
CA PHE A 138 25.82 5.88 -15.45
C PHE A 138 26.77 6.85 -16.19
N ASN A 139 27.91 7.18 -15.59
CA ASN A 139 28.91 8.06 -16.21
C ASN A 139 29.53 7.46 -17.49
N ALA A 140 29.58 6.13 -17.61
CA ALA A 140 30.03 5.48 -18.83
C ALA A 140 29.05 5.67 -20.00
N LEU A 141 27.73 5.70 -19.73
CA LEU A 141 26.66 5.95 -20.72
C LEU A 141 26.58 7.41 -21.18
N LEU A 142 26.87 8.39 -20.31
CA LEU A 142 26.72 9.81 -20.66
C LEU A 142 27.42 10.20 -21.97
N LYS A 143 28.65 9.70 -22.20
CA LYS A 143 29.42 9.98 -23.43
C LYS A 143 28.71 9.55 -24.72
N ILE A 144 27.99 8.42 -24.70
CA ILE A 144 27.26 7.94 -25.90
C ILE A 144 25.83 8.49 -25.99
N LEU A 145 25.29 9.07 -24.90
CA LEU A 145 24.04 9.82 -24.92
C LEU A 145 24.24 11.28 -25.38
N GLU A 146 25.45 11.84 -25.23
CA GLU A 146 25.81 13.16 -25.74
C GLU A 146 26.06 13.15 -27.26
N GLU A 147 26.81 12.16 -27.74
CA GLU A 147 27.12 11.99 -29.17
C GLU A 147 26.69 10.59 -29.67
N PRO A 148 25.37 10.31 -29.74
CA PRO A 148 24.86 9.00 -30.12
C PRO A 148 25.08 8.72 -31.61
N PRO A 149 25.64 7.54 -31.98
CA PRO A 149 25.66 7.10 -33.37
C PRO A 149 24.24 7.02 -33.94
N SER A 150 24.03 7.42 -35.19
CA SER A 150 22.68 7.54 -35.78
C SER A 150 21.90 6.23 -35.85
N HIS A 151 22.60 5.09 -35.85
CA HIS A 151 22.02 3.75 -35.82
C HIS A 151 21.75 3.23 -34.39
N VAL A 152 22.16 3.92 -33.33
CA VAL A 152 21.95 3.48 -31.94
C VAL A 152 20.69 4.12 -31.35
N LYS A 153 19.94 3.33 -30.57
CA LYS A 153 18.76 3.78 -29.82
C LYS A 153 18.80 3.23 -28.40
N PHE A 154 18.53 4.07 -27.41
CA PHE A 154 18.39 3.67 -26.01
C PHE A 154 16.94 3.74 -25.55
N ILE A 155 16.48 2.73 -24.82
CA ILE A 155 15.19 2.71 -24.14
C ILE A 155 15.44 2.31 -22.69
N PHE A 156 15.44 3.30 -21.81
CA PHE A 156 15.57 3.09 -20.37
C PHE A 156 14.18 2.87 -19.75
N ALA A 157 14.05 1.91 -18.84
CA ALA A 157 12.86 1.74 -18.02
C ALA A 157 13.20 1.86 -16.53
N THR A 158 12.28 2.40 -15.73
CA THR A 158 12.45 2.54 -14.28
C THR A 158 11.12 2.54 -13.53
N THR A 159 11.10 1.94 -12.35
CA THR A 159 10.06 2.16 -11.33
C THR A 159 10.25 3.46 -10.55
N GLU A 160 11.48 3.95 -10.43
CA GLU A 160 11.85 5.10 -9.61
C GLU A 160 12.53 6.20 -10.45
N PRO A 161 11.77 7.10 -11.09
CA PRO A 161 12.35 8.18 -11.91
C PRO A 161 13.24 9.12 -11.09
N ASN A 162 12.95 9.31 -9.79
CA ASN A 162 13.69 10.21 -8.91
C ASN A 162 15.11 9.74 -8.57
N LYS A 163 15.40 8.43 -8.69
CA LYS A 163 16.76 7.88 -8.53
C LYS A 163 17.59 7.93 -9.82
N VAL A 164 16.97 8.20 -10.98
CA VAL A 164 17.69 8.37 -12.25
C VAL A 164 18.33 9.76 -12.30
N ILE A 165 19.64 9.82 -12.53
CA ILE A 165 20.38 11.09 -12.54
C ILE A 165 19.83 12.09 -13.57
N ALA A 166 19.75 13.37 -13.17
CA ALA A 166 19.15 14.44 -13.98
C ALA A 166 19.82 14.61 -15.36
N THR A 167 21.12 14.31 -15.48
CA THR A 167 21.87 14.36 -16.74
C THR A 167 21.41 13.32 -17.78
N ILE A 168 20.83 12.19 -17.36
CA ILE A 168 20.19 11.24 -18.28
C ILE A 168 18.77 11.67 -18.58
N GLN A 169 18.02 12.12 -17.58
CA GLN A 169 16.66 12.66 -17.79
C GLN A 169 16.65 13.79 -18.82
N SER A 170 17.64 14.70 -18.79
CA SER A 170 17.74 15.82 -19.73
C SER A 170 18.14 15.43 -21.17
N ARG A 171 18.61 14.19 -21.39
CA ARG A 171 19.01 13.65 -22.70
C ARG A 171 17.99 12.66 -23.27
N CYS A 172 16.99 12.24 -22.49
CA CYS A 172 15.98 11.27 -22.89
C CYS A 172 14.61 11.94 -23.14
N GLN A 173 13.86 11.45 -24.12
CA GLN A 173 12.43 11.74 -24.17
C GLN A 173 11.71 10.90 -23.10
N ARG A 174 11.28 11.55 -22.02
CA ARG A 174 10.56 10.92 -20.89
C ARG A 174 9.10 10.64 -21.25
N PHE A 175 8.63 9.46 -20.86
CA PHE A 175 7.24 9.04 -20.88
C PHE A 175 6.89 8.45 -19.51
N ASP A 176 5.90 9.03 -18.85
CA ASP A 176 5.36 8.55 -17.58
C ASP A 176 4.14 7.67 -17.85
N PHE A 177 4.24 6.40 -17.45
CA PHE A 177 3.21 5.37 -17.59
C PHE A 177 2.30 5.43 -16.36
N ASN A 178 1.00 5.53 -16.62
CA ASN A 178 -0.01 5.56 -15.56
C ASN A 178 -0.31 4.15 -15.05
N ASN A 179 -0.82 4.06 -13.82
CA ASN A 179 -1.44 2.81 -13.33
C ASN A 179 -2.64 2.47 -14.22
N ILE A 180 -2.81 1.17 -14.53
CA ILE A 180 -3.95 0.70 -15.31
C ILE A 180 -5.19 0.68 -14.40
N SER A 181 -6.37 1.09 -14.89
CA SER A 181 -7.57 1.06 -14.06
C SER A 181 -8.02 -0.38 -13.81
N ALA A 182 -8.59 -0.66 -12.63
CA ALA A 182 -9.05 -2.01 -12.29
C ALA A 182 -10.12 -2.53 -13.28
N ARG A 183 -10.95 -1.65 -13.87
CA ARG A 183 -11.89 -2.04 -14.93
C ARG A 183 -11.16 -2.56 -16.19
N LEU A 184 -10.16 -1.84 -16.69
CA LEU A 184 -9.36 -2.28 -17.84
C LEU A 184 -8.55 -3.56 -17.56
N ILE A 185 -8.14 -3.78 -16.32
CA ILE A 185 -7.54 -5.07 -15.92
C ILE A 185 -8.61 -6.17 -15.96
N ALA A 186 -9.79 -5.95 -15.37
CA ALA A 186 -10.88 -6.92 -15.36
C ALA A 186 -11.33 -7.32 -16.78
N ASP A 187 -11.52 -6.36 -17.68
CA ASP A 187 -11.89 -6.60 -19.08
C ASP A 187 -10.87 -7.51 -19.79
N GLN A 188 -9.57 -7.30 -19.54
CA GLN A 188 -8.51 -8.13 -20.10
C GLN A 188 -8.45 -9.53 -19.49
N LEU A 189 -8.62 -9.65 -18.16
CA LEU A 189 -8.66 -10.95 -17.48
C LEU A 189 -9.85 -11.79 -17.98
N LYS A 190 -11.02 -11.17 -18.17
CA LYS A 190 -12.20 -11.78 -18.80
C LYS A 190 -11.91 -12.27 -20.22
N SER A 191 -11.31 -11.42 -21.07
CA SER A 191 -10.92 -11.79 -22.44
C SER A 191 -9.94 -12.98 -22.48
N ILE A 192 -9.03 -13.07 -21.51
CA ILE A 192 -8.07 -14.19 -21.42
C ILE A 192 -8.75 -15.48 -20.93
N LEU A 193 -9.61 -15.39 -19.92
CA LEU A 193 -10.40 -16.53 -19.43
C LEU A 193 -11.27 -17.15 -20.54
N GLU A 194 -11.94 -16.30 -21.34
CA GLU A 194 -12.72 -16.72 -22.51
C GLU A 194 -11.85 -17.40 -23.59
N GLN A 195 -10.63 -16.90 -23.85
CA GLN A 195 -9.70 -17.47 -24.82
C GLN A 195 -9.10 -18.82 -24.38
N GLU A 196 -8.79 -18.97 -23.09
CA GLU A 196 -8.34 -20.24 -22.50
C GLU A 196 -9.50 -21.22 -22.25
N LYS A 197 -10.76 -20.76 -22.40
CA LYS A 197 -12.02 -21.50 -22.17
C LYS A 197 -12.22 -21.97 -20.73
N ILE A 198 -11.68 -21.22 -19.78
CA ILE A 198 -11.79 -21.52 -18.34
C ILE A 198 -13.13 -20.97 -17.85
N LYS A 199 -13.86 -21.77 -17.07
CA LYS A 199 -15.12 -21.34 -16.45
C LYS A 199 -14.85 -20.48 -15.23
N TYR A 200 -15.57 -19.38 -15.07
CA TYR A 200 -15.43 -18.46 -13.95
C TYR A 200 -16.78 -17.81 -13.59
N GLN A 201 -16.92 -17.33 -12.36
CA GLN A 201 -18.01 -16.44 -11.92
C GLN A 201 -17.66 -14.99 -12.25
N GLU A 202 -18.60 -14.20 -12.78
CA GLU A 202 -18.30 -12.82 -13.20
C GLU A 202 -17.84 -11.91 -12.04
N ASP A 203 -18.37 -12.14 -10.82
CA ASP A 203 -18.03 -11.37 -9.62
C ASP A 203 -16.57 -11.55 -9.17
N LEU A 204 -15.89 -12.62 -9.56
CA LEU A 204 -14.48 -12.88 -9.25
C LEU A 204 -13.53 -11.87 -9.92
N VAL A 205 -13.88 -11.42 -11.13
CA VAL A 205 -12.93 -10.74 -12.03
C VAL A 205 -12.57 -9.34 -11.51
N LEU A 206 -13.53 -8.62 -10.91
CA LEU A 206 -13.33 -7.25 -10.43
C LEU A 206 -12.50 -7.19 -9.12
N PRO A 207 -12.74 -8.02 -8.08
CA PRO A 207 -11.83 -8.16 -6.94
C PRO A 207 -10.41 -8.53 -7.35
N LEU A 208 -10.24 -9.55 -8.20
CA LEU A 208 -8.92 -9.96 -8.71
C LEU A 208 -8.19 -8.80 -9.42
N ALA A 209 -8.92 -7.99 -10.17
CA ALA A 209 -8.39 -6.81 -10.85
C ALA A 209 -8.08 -5.63 -9.89
N LYS A 210 -8.78 -5.49 -8.74
CA LYS A 210 -8.38 -4.57 -7.67
C LYS A 210 -7.03 -4.98 -7.07
N MET A 211 -6.88 -6.26 -6.73
CA MET A 211 -5.65 -6.81 -6.11
C MET A 211 -4.40 -6.62 -6.98
N ALA A 212 -4.58 -6.57 -8.29
CA ALA A 212 -3.53 -6.25 -9.25
C ALA A 212 -2.92 -4.85 -9.07
N ASN A 213 -3.54 -3.94 -8.31
CA ASN A 213 -3.00 -2.62 -7.93
C ASN A 213 -2.48 -1.79 -9.12
N GLY A 214 -3.16 -1.88 -10.27
CA GLY A 214 -2.80 -1.18 -11.51
C GLY A 214 -1.71 -1.85 -12.36
N SER A 215 -1.25 -3.04 -11.98
CA SER A 215 -0.24 -3.83 -12.68
C SER A 215 -0.87 -5.02 -13.42
N MET A 216 -0.89 -4.97 -14.76
CA MET A 216 -1.36 -6.10 -15.57
C MET A 216 -0.54 -7.37 -15.33
N ARG A 217 0.78 -7.23 -15.11
CA ARG A 217 1.65 -8.37 -14.83
C ARG A 217 1.25 -9.10 -13.56
N ASP A 218 0.91 -8.35 -12.51
CA ASP A 218 0.57 -8.94 -11.22
C ASP A 218 -0.87 -9.51 -11.26
N GLY A 219 -1.82 -8.85 -11.92
CA GLY A 219 -3.15 -9.42 -12.19
C GLY A 219 -3.10 -10.77 -12.94
N LEU A 220 -2.30 -10.87 -14.00
CA LEU A 220 -2.08 -12.14 -14.70
C LEU A 220 -1.38 -13.19 -13.82
N SER A 221 -0.44 -12.77 -12.97
CA SER A 221 0.26 -13.67 -12.04
C SER A 221 -0.64 -14.19 -10.91
N LEU A 222 -1.64 -13.41 -10.49
CA LEU A 222 -2.68 -13.86 -9.55
C LEU A 222 -3.67 -14.81 -10.25
N LEU A 223 -4.05 -14.51 -11.50
CA LEU A 223 -4.90 -15.40 -12.30
C LEU A 223 -4.23 -16.76 -12.55
N ASP A 224 -2.94 -16.79 -12.92
CA ASP A 224 -2.15 -18.01 -13.06
C ASP A 224 -2.17 -18.87 -11.78
N ARG A 225 -2.08 -18.23 -10.60
CA ARG A 225 -2.13 -18.93 -9.31
C ARG A 225 -3.50 -19.56 -9.06
N LEU A 226 -4.59 -18.81 -9.31
CA LEU A 226 -5.95 -19.35 -9.17
C LEU A 226 -6.20 -20.52 -10.13
N ILE A 227 -5.76 -20.43 -11.38
CA ILE A 227 -5.87 -21.54 -12.34
C ILE A 227 -5.08 -22.77 -11.85
N SER A 228 -3.93 -22.57 -11.21
CA SER A 228 -3.09 -23.66 -10.70
C SER A 228 -3.67 -24.43 -9.51
N THR A 229 -4.74 -23.95 -8.86
CA THR A 229 -5.44 -24.71 -7.81
C THR A 229 -6.31 -25.84 -8.38
N GLY A 230 -6.68 -25.75 -9.66
CA GLY A 230 -7.48 -26.76 -10.37
C GLY A 230 -8.98 -26.72 -10.08
N GLY A 231 -9.48 -25.70 -9.36
CA GLY A 231 -10.92 -25.48 -9.19
C GLY A 231 -11.56 -24.91 -10.46
N GLU A 232 -12.42 -25.68 -11.12
CA GLU A 232 -13.31 -25.18 -12.17
C GLU A 232 -14.79 -25.36 -11.76
N PRO A 233 -15.63 -24.31 -11.77
CA PRO A 233 -15.31 -22.93 -12.14
C PRO A 233 -14.41 -22.21 -11.12
N LEU A 234 -13.72 -21.16 -11.57
CA LEU A 234 -13.09 -20.20 -10.68
C LEU A 234 -14.16 -19.31 -10.02
N THR A 235 -14.22 -19.29 -8.70
CA THR A 235 -15.24 -18.56 -7.92
C THR A 235 -14.60 -17.61 -6.90
N THR A 236 -15.41 -16.77 -6.26
CA THR A 236 -14.94 -15.81 -5.25
C THR A 236 -14.41 -16.50 -4.00
N GLU A 237 -14.98 -17.65 -3.60
CA GLU A 237 -14.51 -18.42 -2.43
C GLU A 237 -13.08 -18.94 -2.63
N LEU A 238 -12.70 -19.29 -3.88
CA LEU A 238 -11.32 -19.67 -4.21
C LEU A 238 -10.36 -18.47 -4.12
N LEU A 239 -10.84 -17.24 -4.32
CA LEU A 239 -10.03 -16.02 -4.10
C LEU A 239 -9.75 -15.83 -2.61
N GLU A 240 -10.78 -16.02 -1.78
CA GLU A 240 -10.71 -15.91 -0.32
C GLU A 240 -9.79 -16.99 0.27
N GLU A 241 -10.01 -18.26 -0.08
CA GLU A 241 -9.22 -19.40 0.42
C GLU A 241 -7.73 -19.31 0.02
N PHE A 242 -7.43 -19.05 -1.25
CA PHE A 242 -6.05 -19.17 -1.76
C PHE A 242 -5.25 -17.88 -1.76
N LEU A 243 -5.88 -16.70 -1.74
CA LEU A 243 -5.18 -15.42 -1.63
C LEU A 243 -5.35 -14.74 -0.26
N GLY A 244 -6.13 -15.34 0.65
CA GLY A 244 -6.39 -14.78 1.98
C GLY A 244 -7.18 -13.48 1.92
N CYS A 245 -8.07 -13.33 0.92
CA CYS A 245 -8.96 -12.19 0.85
C CYS A 245 -10.02 -12.28 1.95
N PRO A 246 -10.31 -11.20 2.68
CA PRO A 246 -11.44 -11.18 3.57
C PRO A 246 -12.74 -11.18 2.77
N ASP A 247 -13.60 -12.13 3.11
CA ASP A 247 -15.01 -12.20 2.74
C ASP A 247 -15.66 -10.82 2.93
N SER A 248 -16.18 -10.27 1.83
CA SER A 248 -16.77 -8.92 1.85
C SER A 248 -18.01 -8.84 2.72
N GLU A 249 -18.80 -9.92 2.85
CA GLU A 249 -19.97 -9.92 3.72
C GLU A 249 -19.58 -9.91 5.20
N LYS A 250 -18.46 -10.54 5.60
CA LYS A 250 -17.97 -10.42 6.99
C LYS A 250 -17.45 -9.02 7.30
N ILE A 251 -16.80 -8.35 6.34
CA ILE A 251 -16.38 -6.94 6.50
C ILE A 251 -17.59 -6.01 6.54
N TYR A 252 -18.61 -6.24 5.71
CA TYR A 252 -19.87 -5.50 5.76
C TYR A 252 -20.64 -5.76 7.05
N HIS A 253 -20.64 -6.98 7.59
CA HIS A 253 -21.23 -7.33 8.88
C HIS A 253 -20.53 -6.61 10.03
N LEU A 254 -19.20 -6.67 10.11
CA LEU A 254 -18.42 -5.90 11.10
C LEU A 254 -18.71 -4.39 10.99
N THR A 255 -18.80 -3.87 9.77
CA THR A 255 -19.13 -2.45 9.52
C THR A 255 -20.58 -2.12 9.91
N ALA A 256 -21.53 -3.05 9.75
CA ALA A 256 -22.91 -2.90 10.19
C ALA A 256 -23.00 -2.79 11.72
N GLU A 257 -22.32 -3.68 12.44
CA GLU A 257 -22.29 -3.71 13.92
C GLU A 257 -21.65 -2.43 14.51
N ILE A 258 -20.63 -1.88 13.84
CA ILE A 258 -20.05 -0.57 14.20
C ILE A 258 -21.08 0.56 13.97
N GLY A 259 -21.81 0.54 12.84
CA GLY A 259 -22.83 1.54 12.51
C GLY A 259 -24.07 1.48 13.42
N ASP A 260 -24.43 0.29 13.91
CA ASP A 260 -25.50 0.08 14.89
C ASP A 260 -25.05 0.34 16.34
N SER A 261 -23.83 0.84 16.55
CA SER A 261 -23.19 1.09 17.85
C SER A 261 -23.14 -0.14 18.78
N ASN A 262 -23.16 -1.35 18.21
CA ASN A 262 -23.17 -2.60 18.96
C ASN A 262 -21.75 -3.05 19.29
N ALA A 263 -21.23 -2.57 20.43
CA ALA A 263 -19.91 -2.93 20.92
C ALA A 263 -19.68 -4.45 21.09
N ALA A 264 -20.71 -5.21 21.49
CA ALA A 264 -20.60 -6.65 21.69
C ALA A 264 -20.57 -7.41 20.35
N GLY A 265 -21.46 -7.05 19.41
CA GLY A 265 -21.46 -7.62 18.07
C GLY A 265 -20.23 -7.24 17.25
N THR A 266 -19.70 -6.02 17.42
CA THR A 266 -18.44 -5.58 16.81
C THR A 266 -17.27 -6.49 17.21
N LEU A 267 -17.14 -6.85 18.50
CA LEU A 267 -16.09 -7.75 18.96
C LEU A 267 -16.31 -9.20 18.49
N ALA A 268 -17.56 -9.67 18.42
CA ALA A 268 -17.88 -11.00 17.90
C ALA A 268 -17.53 -11.11 16.40
N ALA A 269 -17.96 -10.14 15.59
CA ALA A 269 -17.65 -10.08 14.16
C ALA A 269 -16.14 -9.95 13.88
N LEU A 270 -15.38 -9.29 14.77
CA LEU A 270 -13.92 -9.28 14.70
C LEU A 270 -13.33 -10.67 14.99
N GLU A 271 -13.81 -11.37 16.03
CA GLU A 271 -13.34 -12.72 16.36
C GLU A 271 -13.64 -13.71 15.24
N ASP A 272 -14.77 -13.58 14.54
CA ASP A 272 -15.12 -14.42 13.38
C ASP A 272 -14.15 -14.21 12.20
N LEU A 273 -13.70 -12.97 11.97
CA LEU A 273 -12.68 -12.65 10.95
C LEU A 273 -11.30 -13.21 11.33
N ILE A 274 -10.88 -13.04 12.58
CA ILE A 274 -9.59 -13.57 13.08
C ILE A 274 -9.61 -15.11 13.08
N SER A 275 -10.73 -15.73 13.49
CA SER A 275 -10.92 -17.18 13.48
C SER A 275 -10.94 -17.78 12.08
N ALA A 276 -11.31 -16.99 11.06
CA ALA A 276 -11.17 -17.35 9.65
C ALA A 276 -9.71 -17.26 9.12
N GLY A 277 -8.74 -16.86 9.96
CA GLY A 277 -7.32 -16.83 9.62
C GLY A 277 -6.82 -15.50 9.03
N LEU A 278 -7.63 -14.44 9.06
CA LEU A 278 -7.23 -13.11 8.58
C LEU A 278 -6.31 -12.41 9.57
N SER A 279 -5.24 -11.79 9.08
CA SER A 279 -4.40 -10.92 9.92
C SER A 279 -5.07 -9.58 10.21
N GLU A 280 -4.74 -8.99 11.37
CA GLU A 280 -5.26 -7.68 11.79
C GLU A 280 -4.96 -6.57 10.77
N VAL A 281 -3.85 -6.69 10.04
CA VAL A 281 -3.48 -5.76 8.95
C VAL A 281 -4.44 -5.90 7.76
N GLN A 282 -4.81 -7.12 7.36
CA GLN A 282 -5.78 -7.33 6.27
C GLN A 282 -7.18 -6.82 6.65
N ILE A 283 -7.58 -7.02 7.91
CA ILE A 283 -8.85 -6.51 8.44
C ILE A 283 -8.87 -4.98 8.40
N VAL A 284 -7.80 -4.31 8.87
CA VAL A 284 -7.70 -2.84 8.83
C VAL A 284 -7.65 -2.29 7.41
N ASP A 285 -6.85 -2.88 6.51
CA ASP A 285 -6.76 -2.44 5.11
C ASP A 285 -8.15 -2.55 4.43
N SER A 286 -8.91 -3.61 4.72
CA SER A 286 -10.24 -3.82 4.14
C SER A 286 -11.33 -2.94 4.76
N LEU A 287 -11.22 -2.61 6.06
CA LEU A 287 -12.07 -1.61 6.69
C LEU A 287 -11.81 -0.20 6.16
N ILE A 288 -10.55 0.15 5.83
CA ILE A 288 -10.22 1.43 5.18
C ILE A 288 -10.91 1.53 3.82
N ASP A 289 -10.77 0.50 2.98
CA ASP A 289 -11.42 0.44 1.67
C ASP A 289 -12.95 0.47 1.79
N CYS A 290 -13.53 -0.29 2.72
CA CYS A 290 -14.97 -0.28 2.97
C CYS A 290 -15.47 1.10 3.42
N MET A 291 -14.86 1.71 4.43
CA MET A 291 -15.24 3.06 4.92
C MET A 291 -15.08 4.13 3.84
N ARG A 292 -14.06 4.00 2.98
CA ARG A 292 -13.85 4.86 1.80
C ARG A 292 -14.96 4.68 0.77
N ASP A 293 -15.38 3.45 0.48
CA ASP A 293 -16.47 3.18 -0.45
C ASP A 293 -17.83 3.65 0.10
N LEU A 294 -18.11 3.47 1.40
CA LEU A 294 -19.28 4.06 2.07
C LEU A 294 -19.28 5.60 1.98
N MET A 295 -18.13 6.25 2.18
CA MET A 295 -18.01 7.71 2.11
C MET A 295 -18.31 8.24 0.70
N VAL A 296 -17.81 7.55 -0.32
CA VAL A 296 -18.07 7.89 -1.73
C VAL A 296 -19.54 7.63 -2.10
N ALA A 297 -20.12 6.51 -1.65
CA ALA A 297 -21.54 6.20 -1.83
C ALA A 297 -22.43 7.27 -1.19
N LYS A 298 -22.16 7.69 0.05
CA LYS A 298 -22.92 8.74 0.73
C LYS A 298 -22.79 10.12 0.05
N SER A 299 -21.59 10.45 -0.43
CA SER A 299 -21.30 11.80 -0.97
C SER A 299 -21.69 11.97 -2.45
N THR A 300 -21.69 10.89 -3.24
CA THR A 300 -21.90 10.94 -4.71
C THR A 300 -22.99 10.00 -5.23
N GLY A 301 -23.61 9.21 -4.35
CA GLY A 301 -24.58 8.17 -4.69
C GLY A 301 -23.92 6.81 -5.00
N PRO A 302 -24.66 5.69 -4.84
CA PRO A 302 -24.13 4.34 -5.04
C PRO A 302 -23.78 4.00 -6.50
N GLU A 303 -24.35 4.73 -7.47
CA GLU A 303 -24.04 4.58 -8.91
C GLU A 303 -22.82 5.37 -9.39
N SER A 304 -22.09 6.00 -8.47
CA SER A 304 -20.89 6.78 -8.80
C SER A 304 -19.83 5.94 -9.50
N GLU A 305 -19.28 6.45 -10.62
CA GLU A 305 -18.19 5.77 -11.33
C GLU A 305 -16.91 5.61 -10.47
N LEU A 306 -16.78 6.37 -9.38
CA LEU A 306 -15.71 6.27 -8.40
C LEU A 306 -15.77 4.95 -7.57
N LEU A 307 -16.92 4.28 -7.59
CA LEU A 307 -17.14 2.98 -6.96
C LEU A 307 -16.83 1.85 -7.97
N ILE A 308 -15.77 1.13 -7.63
CA ILE A 308 -15.30 -0.07 -8.33
C ILE A 308 -15.84 -1.26 -7.53
N LEU A 309 -17.13 -1.56 -7.68
CA LEU A 309 -17.86 -2.58 -6.91
C LEU A 309 -18.77 -3.36 -7.86
N THR A 310 -19.12 -4.60 -7.48
CA THR A 310 -20.19 -5.36 -8.16
C THR A 310 -21.56 -4.71 -7.88
N ALA A 311 -22.60 -5.09 -8.62
CA ALA A 311 -23.93 -4.52 -8.44
C ALA A 311 -24.50 -4.78 -7.03
N GLU A 312 -24.27 -5.98 -6.50
CA GLU A 312 -24.64 -6.37 -5.13
C GLU A 312 -23.89 -5.54 -4.09
N GLN A 313 -22.56 -5.45 -4.21
CA GLN A 313 -21.72 -4.65 -3.32
C GLN A 313 -22.10 -3.15 -3.33
N ARG A 314 -22.54 -2.59 -4.47
CA ARG A 314 -23.06 -1.21 -4.53
C ARG A 314 -24.35 -1.03 -3.73
N SER A 315 -25.30 -1.96 -3.86
CA SER A 315 -26.53 -1.94 -3.08
C SER A 315 -26.21 -2.01 -1.58
N ARG A 316 -25.33 -2.94 -1.19
CA ARG A 316 -24.92 -3.16 0.19
C ARG A 316 -24.18 -1.96 0.80
N ALA A 317 -23.26 -1.37 0.04
CA ALA A 317 -22.57 -0.14 0.42
C ALA A 317 -23.53 1.06 0.53
N GLY A 318 -24.56 1.16 -0.32
CA GLY A 318 -25.60 2.17 -0.21
C GLY A 318 -26.40 2.06 1.09
N GLU A 319 -26.88 0.86 1.43
CA GLU A 319 -27.59 0.60 2.70
C GLU A 319 -26.75 0.94 3.93
N LEU A 320 -25.48 0.52 3.94
CA LEU A 320 -24.56 0.76 5.05
C LEU A 320 -24.16 2.22 5.19
N ALA A 321 -24.02 2.95 4.07
CA ALA A 321 -23.65 4.36 4.07
C ALA A 321 -24.68 5.24 4.79
N GLU A 322 -25.95 4.84 4.86
CA GLU A 322 -26.96 5.59 5.64
C GLU A 322 -26.73 5.53 7.15
N LYS A 323 -26.11 4.47 7.68
CA LYS A 323 -25.82 4.32 9.12
C LYS A 323 -24.71 5.25 9.65
N PHE A 324 -23.91 5.85 8.77
CA PHE A 324 -22.73 6.63 9.15
C PHE A 324 -22.80 8.07 8.65
N ASP A 325 -22.47 9.04 9.50
CA ASP A 325 -22.23 10.42 9.03
C ASP A 325 -20.94 10.52 8.21
N THR A 326 -20.92 11.39 7.20
CA THR A 326 -19.72 11.62 6.37
C THR A 326 -18.51 12.07 7.22
N ALA A 327 -18.75 12.85 8.28
CA ALA A 327 -17.72 13.24 9.24
C ALA A 327 -17.15 12.04 10.02
N ALA A 328 -18.01 11.10 10.42
CA ALA A 328 -17.59 9.86 11.09
C ALA A 328 -16.78 8.97 10.13
N LEU A 329 -17.18 8.83 8.86
CA LEU A 329 -16.42 8.06 7.87
C LEU A 329 -15.02 8.64 7.63
N ILE A 330 -14.89 9.97 7.49
CA ILE A 330 -13.59 10.65 7.37
C ILE A 330 -12.72 10.41 8.62
N TYR A 331 -13.32 10.50 9.81
CA TYR A 331 -12.63 10.23 11.07
C TYR A 331 -12.17 8.76 11.18
N ASN A 332 -13.02 7.81 10.79
CA ASN A 332 -12.72 6.39 10.82
C ASN A 332 -11.58 6.04 9.87
N ILE A 333 -11.60 6.52 8.62
CA ILE A 333 -10.51 6.32 7.64
C ILE A 333 -9.18 6.85 8.18
N THR A 334 -9.15 8.09 8.67
CA THR A 334 -7.91 8.71 9.19
C THR A 334 -7.39 8.06 10.47
N THR A 335 -8.28 7.51 11.30
CA THR A 335 -7.91 6.75 12.51
C THR A 335 -7.42 5.35 12.16
N LEU A 336 -8.05 4.68 11.20
CA LEU A 336 -7.64 3.35 10.71
C LEU A 336 -6.26 3.40 10.02
N GLU A 337 -5.94 4.41 9.22
CA GLU A 337 -4.59 4.54 8.63
C GLU A 337 -3.50 4.77 9.70
N LYS A 338 -3.80 5.54 10.77
CA LYS A 338 -2.89 5.67 11.92
C LYS A 338 -2.73 4.34 12.66
N LEU A 339 -3.82 3.61 12.87
CA LEU A 339 -3.84 2.28 13.49
C LEU A 339 -3.04 1.25 12.66
N ARG A 340 -3.17 1.27 11.34
CA ARG A 340 -2.46 0.40 10.40
C ARG A 340 -0.95 0.48 10.57
N TRP A 341 -0.41 1.68 10.76
CA TRP A 341 1.01 1.88 11.05
C TRP A 341 1.39 1.40 12.45
N ALA A 342 0.54 1.63 13.45
CA ALA A 342 0.77 1.16 14.82
C ALA A 342 0.78 -0.38 14.93
N ILE A 343 -0.21 -1.06 14.33
CA ILE A 343 -0.34 -2.53 14.30
C ILE A 343 0.89 -3.19 13.67
N LYS A 344 1.42 -2.63 12.57
CA LYS A 344 2.63 -3.16 11.89
C LYS A 344 3.91 -3.07 12.72
N ASN A 345 3.92 -2.28 13.80
CA ASN A 345 5.09 -2.02 14.65
C ASN A 345 4.83 -2.32 16.14
N SER A 346 3.78 -3.07 16.47
CA SER A 346 3.36 -3.34 17.85
C SER A 346 3.39 -4.83 18.17
N ASP A 347 3.81 -5.17 19.39
CA ASP A 347 3.73 -6.53 19.94
C ASP A 347 2.30 -6.92 20.36
N THR A 348 1.33 -5.99 20.35
CA THR A 348 -0.06 -6.20 20.78
C THR A 348 -1.09 -5.71 19.74
N PRO A 349 -1.01 -6.15 18.47
CA PRO A 349 -1.82 -5.64 17.36
C PRO A 349 -3.33 -5.81 17.60
N ARG A 350 -3.74 -6.99 18.08
CA ARG A 350 -5.14 -7.33 18.38
C ARG A 350 -5.79 -6.37 19.39
N ALA A 351 -5.11 -6.04 20.48
CA ALA A 351 -5.65 -5.14 21.51
C ALA A 351 -5.82 -3.70 20.99
N LEU A 352 -4.92 -3.24 20.12
CA LEU A 352 -5.04 -1.93 19.46
C LEU A 352 -6.23 -1.91 18.48
N LEU A 353 -6.46 -3.02 17.77
CA LEU A 353 -7.60 -3.17 16.86
C LEU A 353 -8.92 -3.18 17.63
N GLU A 354 -9.09 -4.07 18.62
CA GLU A 354 -10.27 -4.16 19.49
C GLU A 354 -10.63 -2.80 20.11
N ALA A 355 -9.66 -2.10 20.71
CA ALA A 355 -9.87 -0.79 21.30
C ALA A 355 -10.29 0.29 20.28
N SER A 356 -9.78 0.22 19.05
CA SER A 356 -10.13 1.17 18.00
C SER A 356 -11.51 0.92 17.40
N LEU A 357 -11.89 -0.35 17.19
CA LEU A 357 -13.23 -0.71 16.70
C LEU A 357 -14.31 -0.41 17.75
N LEU A 358 -14.04 -0.70 19.03
CA LEU A 358 -14.89 -0.25 20.13
C LEU A 358 -15.01 1.27 20.18
N ARG A 359 -13.93 2.01 19.92
CA ARG A 359 -13.99 3.48 19.84
C ARG A 359 -14.89 3.97 18.72
N PHE A 360 -14.97 3.27 17.58
CA PHE A 360 -15.90 3.61 16.51
C PHE A 360 -17.34 3.25 16.89
N ALA A 361 -17.59 2.02 17.36
CA ALA A 361 -18.93 1.59 17.75
C ALA A 361 -19.50 2.40 18.94
N LEU A 362 -18.66 2.85 19.87
CA LEU A 362 -19.06 3.69 21.00
C LEU A 362 -18.99 5.19 20.70
N SER A 363 -18.76 5.61 19.44
CA SER A 363 -18.63 7.04 19.09
C SER A 363 -19.96 7.79 18.94
N GLU A 364 -20.92 7.52 19.83
CA GLU A 364 -21.89 8.55 20.17
C GLU A 364 -21.18 9.69 20.94
N HIS A 365 -21.59 10.94 20.66
CA HIS A 365 -21.13 12.17 21.32
C HIS A 365 -19.73 12.69 20.93
N PHE A 366 -19.49 12.86 19.63
CA PHE A 366 -19.25 14.24 19.21
C PHE A 366 -20.54 15.02 19.46
N LEU A 367 -20.69 15.55 20.68
CA LEU A 367 -21.72 16.53 20.98
C LEU A 367 -21.59 17.63 19.92
N ASN A 368 -22.62 17.79 19.09
CA ASN A 368 -22.71 18.97 18.23
C ASN A 368 -22.44 20.19 19.12
N VAL A 369 -21.64 21.14 18.65
CA VAL A 369 -21.33 22.34 19.46
C VAL A 369 -22.64 23.03 19.86
N ASP A 370 -23.67 22.95 19.03
CA ASP A 370 -25.06 23.37 19.32
C ASP A 370 -25.77 22.56 20.41
N GLN A 371 -25.51 21.25 20.55
CA GLN A 371 -26.02 20.46 21.68
C GLN A 371 -25.31 20.81 22.98
N LEU A 372 -23.99 21.00 22.96
CA LEU A 372 -23.22 21.50 24.11
C LEU A 372 -23.66 22.93 24.51
N LEU A 373 -23.86 23.80 23.52
CA LEU A 373 -24.38 25.16 23.72
C LEU A 373 -25.81 25.14 24.24
N SER A 374 -26.69 24.30 23.72
CA SER A 374 -28.07 24.19 24.24
C SER A 374 -28.11 23.69 25.68
N GLN A 375 -27.28 22.70 26.05
CA GLN A 375 -27.14 22.26 27.44
C GLN A 375 -26.64 23.37 28.36
N LEU A 376 -25.65 24.16 27.92
CA LEU A 376 -25.14 25.34 28.64
C LEU A 376 -26.17 26.49 28.71
N GLN A 377 -27.02 26.67 27.68
CA GLN A 377 -28.09 27.66 27.65
C GLN A 377 -29.30 27.24 28.50
N THR A 378 -29.57 25.94 28.64
CA THR A 378 -30.59 25.39 29.57
C THR A 378 -30.14 25.35 31.04
N GLY A 379 -29.19 26.20 31.42
CA GLY A 379 -28.75 26.39 32.81
C GLY A 379 -29.82 27.03 33.70
N SER A 380 -30.88 26.29 34.06
CA SER A 380 -31.79 26.65 35.15
C SER A 380 -32.58 25.46 35.72
N SER A 381 -32.12 24.99 36.90
CA SER A 381 -32.94 24.45 37.99
C SER A 381 -33.95 23.33 37.69
N ALA A 382 -33.47 22.10 37.56
CA ALA A 382 -34.27 20.88 37.79
C ALA A 382 -33.80 20.17 39.08
N VAL A 383 -34.63 20.19 40.12
CA VAL A 383 -34.33 19.58 41.43
C VAL A 383 -34.30 18.05 41.33
N ILE A 384 -33.14 17.44 41.62
CA ILE A 384 -33.00 15.98 41.70
C ILE A 384 -33.75 15.45 42.93
N LYS A 385 -35.00 15.02 42.75
CA LYS A 385 -35.70 14.18 43.74
C LYS A 385 -35.13 12.76 43.71
N LYS A 386 -34.14 12.49 44.58
CA LYS A 386 -33.69 11.12 44.87
C LYS A 386 -34.86 10.25 45.34
N LYS A 387 -35.08 9.13 44.65
CA LYS A 387 -35.90 8.01 45.13
C LYS A 387 -35.00 6.76 45.13
N PRO A 388 -34.59 6.22 46.30
CA PRO A 388 -33.66 5.10 46.34
C PRO A 388 -34.39 3.80 46.02
N ALA A 389 -34.03 3.16 44.89
CA ALA A 389 -34.36 1.76 44.66
C ALA A 389 -33.34 0.89 45.41
N ARG A 390 -33.80 0.25 46.50
CA ARG A 390 -33.02 -0.69 47.29
C ARG A 390 -33.08 -2.07 46.64
N ASN A 391 -32.03 -2.46 45.92
CA ASN A 391 -31.83 -3.86 45.52
C ASN A 391 -30.97 -4.57 46.56
N GLU A 392 -31.49 -5.67 47.10
CA GLU A 392 -30.82 -6.44 48.15
C GLU A 392 -29.81 -7.42 47.55
N ILE A 393 -28.51 -7.16 47.75
CA ILE A 393 -27.48 -8.17 47.52
C ILE A 393 -27.43 -9.07 48.76
N ARG A 394 -27.92 -10.30 48.60
CA ARG A 394 -28.00 -11.31 49.66
C ARG A 394 -26.60 -11.83 49.98
N ALA A 395 -26.04 -11.42 51.11
CA ALA A 395 -24.73 -11.88 51.56
C ALA A 395 -24.74 -13.38 51.91
N SER A 396 -23.89 -14.16 51.24
CA SER A 396 -23.50 -15.51 51.67
C SER A 396 -22.42 -15.42 52.76
N GLN A 397 -22.53 -16.29 53.76
CA GLN A 397 -21.71 -16.26 54.98
C GLN A 397 -20.27 -16.74 54.77
N PRO A 398 -19.30 -16.29 55.60
CA PRO A 398 -17.95 -16.83 55.61
C PRO A 398 -17.88 -18.15 56.40
N LEU A 399 -17.04 -19.09 55.94
CA LEU A 399 -16.68 -20.30 56.68
C LEU A 399 -15.25 -20.20 57.22
N THR A 400 -15.11 -20.35 58.54
CA THR A 400 -13.83 -20.37 59.25
C THR A 400 -13.30 -21.79 59.46
N GLN A 401 -12.04 -22.01 59.04
CA GLN A 401 -10.99 -22.86 59.64
C GLN A 401 -11.29 -24.27 60.20
N GLY A 402 -10.48 -25.25 59.77
CA GLY A 402 -10.32 -26.55 60.44
C GLY A 402 -9.25 -27.47 59.81
N THR A 403 -8.02 -27.45 60.35
CA THR A 403 -7.00 -28.53 60.51
C THR A 403 -7.17 -29.92 59.83
N SER A 404 -6.15 -30.70 59.40
CA SER A 404 -4.66 -30.54 59.32
C SER A 404 -3.95 -31.83 58.80
N ARG A 405 -2.64 -31.72 58.45
CA ARG A 405 -1.52 -32.72 58.48
C ARG A 405 -1.16 -33.64 57.28
N GLY A 406 0.17 -33.70 57.04
CA GLY A 406 0.96 -34.59 56.15
C GLY A 406 1.92 -33.78 55.24
N ALA A 407 3.18 -33.43 55.54
CA ALA A 407 4.40 -34.18 55.95
C ALA A 407 4.94 -35.10 54.83
N VAL A 408 6.22 -35.14 54.40
CA VAL A 408 7.57 -34.60 54.78
C VAL A 408 8.50 -34.65 53.51
N PRO A 409 9.83 -34.32 53.45
CA PRO A 409 10.78 -33.59 54.35
C PRO A 409 11.71 -32.51 53.66
N ASP A 410 12.57 -31.87 54.46
CA ASP A 410 13.65 -30.91 54.05
C ASP A 410 14.93 -31.55 53.46
N THR A 411 15.71 -30.78 52.68
CA THR A 411 17.20 -30.80 52.72
C THR A 411 17.86 -29.53 52.12
N PRO A 412 18.81 -28.86 52.81
CA PRO A 412 19.67 -27.78 52.28
C PRO A 412 21.19 -28.16 52.36
N PRO A 413 22.16 -27.23 52.16
CA PRO A 413 22.47 -26.45 50.95
C PRO A 413 23.96 -26.54 50.52
N GLN A 414 24.29 -26.16 49.27
CA GLN A 414 25.64 -25.81 48.81
C GLN A 414 25.51 -24.73 47.71
N GLY A 415 26.46 -23.83 47.42
CA GLY A 415 27.82 -23.62 47.93
C GLY A 415 28.60 -22.82 46.87
N VAL A 416 29.10 -21.62 47.21
CA VAL A 416 29.74 -20.68 46.24
C VAL A 416 31.06 -21.26 45.67
N PRO A 417 31.54 -20.80 44.51
CA PRO A 417 32.67 -19.87 44.61
C PRO A 417 32.67 -18.67 43.65
N ARG A 418 33.52 -17.71 44.02
CA ARG A 418 33.71 -16.35 43.51
C ARG A 418 35.10 -16.25 42.86
N ARG A 419 35.35 -15.21 42.04
CA ARG A 419 36.64 -14.63 41.55
C ARG A 419 36.89 -14.77 40.03
N THR A 420 37.55 -13.86 39.31
CA THR A 420 38.05 -12.45 39.54
C THR A 420 38.49 -11.84 38.20
N LEU A 421 38.83 -10.53 38.21
CA LEU A 421 39.53 -9.73 37.18
C LEU A 421 38.63 -9.27 36.02
N GLY A 422 38.69 -8.02 35.54
CA GLY A 422 39.46 -6.84 35.97
C GLY A 422 39.71 -5.91 34.78
N GLY A 423 39.69 -4.58 34.95
CA GLY A 423 40.01 -3.63 33.87
C GLY A 423 39.34 -2.26 34.04
N ASP A 424 40.14 -1.20 33.94
CA ASP A 424 39.78 0.19 34.23
C ASP A 424 39.02 0.93 33.12
N THR A 425 38.57 2.13 33.51
CA THR A 425 38.13 3.32 32.74
C THR A 425 36.60 3.47 32.58
N GLY A 426 35.94 4.54 33.03
CA GLY A 426 36.38 5.70 33.83
C GLY A 426 35.86 7.01 33.25
N HIS A 427 34.75 7.54 33.77
CA HIS A 427 34.47 8.98 33.85
C HIS A 427 33.37 9.30 34.87
N LYS A 428 33.38 10.55 35.36
CA LYS A 428 32.62 11.03 36.52
C LYS A 428 31.16 11.33 36.17
N ILE A 429 30.24 11.05 37.10
CA ILE A 429 29.00 11.82 37.26
C ILE A 429 29.02 12.42 38.67
N GLN A 430 28.95 13.75 38.76
CA GLN A 430 28.83 14.44 40.04
C GLN A 430 27.40 14.28 40.58
N VAL A 431 27.26 13.79 41.80
CA VAL A 431 26.03 13.92 42.58
C VAL A 431 26.10 15.26 43.29
N SER A 432 25.34 16.26 42.83
CA SER A 432 25.14 17.52 43.55
C SER A 432 23.89 17.41 44.42
N SER A 433 24.06 17.65 45.72
CA SER A 433 23.00 17.61 46.73
C SER A 433 21.81 18.50 46.40
N ILE A 434 20.60 17.98 46.62
CA ILE A 434 19.39 18.80 46.70
C ILE A 434 19.27 19.30 48.14
N GLU A 435 19.50 20.59 48.36
CA GLU A 435 19.14 21.25 49.63
C GLU A 435 17.62 21.43 49.69
N HIS A 436 16.99 20.93 50.76
CA HIS A 436 15.63 21.34 51.11
C HIS A 436 15.65 22.82 51.54
N ARG A 437 14.81 23.63 50.89
CA ARG A 437 14.33 24.90 51.44
C ARG A 437 12.82 24.96 51.28
N ASP A 438 12.12 24.85 52.40
CA ASP A 438 10.70 25.16 52.48
C ASP A 438 10.49 26.66 52.33
N SER A 439 9.57 27.05 51.45
CA SER A 439 8.94 28.38 51.44
C SER A 439 7.54 28.25 50.84
N ASP A 440 6.56 28.01 51.69
CA ASP A 440 5.14 27.97 51.33
C ASP A 440 4.64 29.37 50.95
N GLU A 441 4.30 29.57 49.66
CA GLU A 441 3.36 30.60 49.23
C GLU A 441 2.34 29.99 48.23
N PRO A 442 1.06 30.37 48.31
CA PRO A 442 0.00 29.76 47.51
C PRO A 442 0.04 30.22 46.04
N LYS A 443 0.71 29.44 45.16
CA LYS A 443 0.71 29.65 43.70
C LYS A 443 -0.71 29.81 43.13
N THR A 444 -0.92 30.85 42.34
CA THR A 444 -2.19 31.17 41.67
C THR A 444 -2.58 30.13 40.61
N ALA A 445 -3.88 30.06 40.28
CA ALA A 445 -4.41 29.10 39.31
C ALA A 445 -3.76 29.22 37.91
N SER A 446 -3.37 30.43 37.51
CA SER A 446 -2.69 30.69 36.23
C SER A 446 -1.27 30.09 36.21
N GLN A 447 -0.53 30.21 37.31
CA GLN A 447 0.82 29.62 37.45
C GLN A 447 0.78 28.09 37.42
N ARG A 448 -0.18 27.46 38.11
CA ARG A 448 -0.36 25.99 38.08
C ARG A 448 -0.72 25.47 36.68
N LYS A 449 -1.50 26.23 35.91
CA LYS A 449 -1.84 25.89 34.51
C LYS A 449 -0.62 25.95 33.59
N ASN A 450 0.24 26.95 33.77
CA ASN A 450 1.48 27.08 32.98
C ASN A 450 2.55 26.03 33.36
N GLU A 451 2.59 25.55 34.60
CA GLU A 451 3.44 24.41 34.98
C GLU A 451 2.95 23.11 34.31
N LEU A 452 1.64 22.80 34.35
CA LEU A 452 1.09 21.61 33.68
C LEU A 452 1.33 21.59 32.15
N ILE A 453 1.20 22.73 31.48
CA ILE A 453 1.39 22.83 30.01
C ILE A 453 2.88 22.70 29.62
N ASN A 454 3.80 23.00 30.54
CA ASN A 454 5.24 22.90 30.30
C ASN A 454 5.88 21.59 30.79
N ASP A 455 5.12 20.73 31.48
CA ASP A 455 5.55 19.39 31.85
C ASP A 455 5.93 18.59 30.58
N PRO A 456 7.12 17.96 30.52
CA PRO A 456 7.56 17.22 29.34
C PRO A 456 6.65 16.03 28.99
N ALA A 457 5.99 15.39 29.96
CA ALA A 457 5.03 14.32 29.69
C ALA A 457 3.77 14.86 29.01
N VAL A 458 3.25 16.02 29.46
CA VAL A 458 2.08 16.68 28.87
C VAL A 458 2.38 17.21 27.48
N LYS A 459 3.58 17.77 27.24
CA LYS A 459 4.02 18.16 25.88
C LYS A 459 4.10 16.99 24.93
N THR A 460 4.58 15.83 25.38
CA THR A 460 4.65 14.62 24.53
C THR A 460 3.25 14.15 24.12
N VAL A 461 2.26 14.23 25.03
CA VAL A 461 0.86 13.90 24.73
C VAL A 461 0.21 14.93 23.78
N LEU A 462 0.49 16.23 23.95
CA LEU A 462 -0.04 17.29 23.08
C LEU A 462 0.52 17.24 21.65
N ILE A 463 1.80 16.90 21.49
CA ILE A 463 2.44 16.72 20.17
C ILE A 463 1.82 15.52 19.41
N GLY A 464 1.29 14.51 20.11
CA GLY A 464 0.56 13.39 19.50
C GLY A 464 -0.87 13.71 19.06
N LEU A 465 -1.40 14.91 19.34
CA LEU A 465 -2.81 15.27 19.18
C LEU A 465 -3.10 16.45 18.23
N ASP A 466 -2.09 17.10 17.64
CA ASP A 466 -2.21 18.23 16.71
C ASP A 466 -3.15 19.37 17.19
N ALA A 467 -3.23 19.57 18.51
CA ALA A 467 -4.05 20.61 19.11
C ALA A 467 -3.30 21.96 19.15
N THR A 468 -3.37 22.75 18.06
CA THR A 468 -2.94 24.16 18.10
C THR A 468 -3.86 24.98 19.02
N ILE A 469 -3.40 25.26 20.23
CA ILE A 469 -4.04 26.24 21.12
C ILE A 469 -3.75 27.65 20.59
N THR A 470 -4.61 28.14 19.68
CA THR A 470 -4.67 29.56 19.33
C THR A 470 -5.40 30.32 20.44
N GLY A 471 -4.68 31.16 21.19
CA GLY A 471 -5.34 32.01 22.19
C GLY A 471 -4.48 32.55 23.33
N ILE A 472 -3.45 33.34 23.01
CA ILE A 472 -2.94 34.38 23.92
C ILE A 472 -2.67 35.62 23.07
N GLU A 473 -3.51 36.65 23.20
CA GLU A 473 -3.20 37.99 22.68
C GLU A 473 -2.13 38.64 23.57
N GLU A 474 -1.12 39.26 22.94
CA GLU A 474 -0.13 40.07 23.67
C GLU A 474 -0.75 41.38 24.19
N THR A 475 -1.30 41.37 25.40
CA THR A 475 -1.55 42.63 26.11
C THR A 475 -0.23 43.21 26.62
N LYS A 476 0.42 44.04 25.80
CA LYS A 476 1.52 44.92 26.22
C LYS A 476 1.02 45.97 27.20
N SER A 477 1.56 45.98 28.42
CA SER A 477 1.78 47.14 29.29
C SER A 477 2.75 46.75 30.41
#